data_AF-A0A6I5ZS93-F1
#
_entry.id   AF-A0A6I5ZS93-F1
#
_cell.length_a   1.000
_cell.length_b   1.000
_cell.length_c   1.000
_cell.angle_alpha   90.00
_cell.angle_beta   90.00
_cell.angle_gamma   90.00
#
_symmetry.space_group_name_H-M   'P 1'
#
loop_
_entity.id
_entity.type
_entity.pdbx_description
1 polymer ?
#
loop_
_entity_poly.entity_id
_entity_poly.type
_entity_poly.pdbx_seq_one_letter_code
_entity_poly.pdbx_strand_id
1 'polypeptide(L)'
;MSGAELIAIDAERLISAYTIHNGTLAFSGKALSTIGNLIYGRNALYFWVYNHHITVYTDFLFRRLIKYLINTVPEGREELFTYESIAEKLADDYDLITFVRKYMSIDDYARELYNQLFNRAFYKSLWKTPFEFEAIIKDPAHQDAFIRLVGQFRKEEDGLEELERRIIEANNGLTKGDFYIAVADFKPFVPVAGKAVYIMLGDKRKRFQEIFQESIYQNPFREIPYIFVKNDQVRNILINRLNEGRLL
;
A
#
# COMPACT_ATOMS: atom_id res chain seq x y z
N MET A 1 -5.06 17.47 4.54
CA MET A 1 -5.83 17.21 3.31
C MET A 1 -4.87 17.22 2.13
N SER A 2 -5.07 16.35 1.13
CA SER A 2 -4.17 16.19 -0.02
C SER A 2 -4.34 17.25 -1.13
N GLY A 3 -5.44 18.02 -1.10
CA GLY A 3 -5.79 18.94 -2.19
C GLY A 3 -6.25 18.25 -3.49
N ALA A 4 -6.38 16.92 -3.47
CA ALA A 4 -6.86 16.16 -4.62
C ALA A 4 -8.39 16.28 -4.72
N GLU A 5 -8.86 17.14 -5.63
CA GLU A 5 -10.29 17.32 -5.95
C GLU A 5 -10.81 16.18 -6.85
N LEU A 6 -10.58 14.95 -6.42
CA LEU A 6 -10.94 13.79 -7.23
C LEU A 6 -12.45 13.59 -7.20
N ILE A 7 -13.07 13.57 -6.00
CA ILE A 7 -14.48 13.15 -5.82
C ILE A 7 -15.09 13.83 -4.59
N ALA A 8 -16.32 14.34 -4.74
CA ALA A 8 -17.15 14.80 -3.63
C ALA A 8 -18.07 13.66 -3.14
N ILE A 9 -17.88 13.21 -1.90
CA ILE A 9 -18.76 12.22 -1.28
C ILE A 9 -19.94 12.96 -0.65
N ASP A 10 -21.14 12.74 -1.20
CA ASP A 10 -22.40 13.24 -0.63
C ASP A 10 -22.83 12.38 0.57
N ALA A 11 -22.16 12.61 1.70
CA ALA A 11 -22.38 11.85 2.94
C ALA A 11 -23.80 12.05 3.49
N GLU A 12 -24.36 13.26 3.38
CA GLU A 12 -25.72 13.57 3.84
C GLU A 12 -26.78 12.78 3.07
N ARG A 13 -26.65 12.70 1.75
CA ARG A 13 -27.55 11.87 0.93
C ARG A 13 -27.39 10.39 1.19
N LEU A 14 -26.18 9.92 1.48
CA LEU A 14 -25.96 8.52 1.85
C LEU A 14 -26.64 8.19 3.19
N ILE A 15 -26.45 9.04 4.20
CA ILE A 15 -27.04 8.88 5.54
C ILE A 15 -28.56 8.94 5.47
N SER A 16 -29.11 9.93 4.78
CA SER A 16 -30.58 10.10 4.64
C SER A 16 -31.25 8.99 3.82
N ALA A 17 -30.48 8.22 3.04
CA ALA A 17 -31.02 7.10 2.29
C ALA A 17 -31.10 5.79 3.08
N TYR A 18 -30.58 5.73 4.31
CA TYR A 18 -30.78 4.59 5.20
C TYR A 18 -32.27 4.38 5.50
N THR A 19 -32.67 3.11 5.55
CA THR A 19 -34.01 2.68 5.89
C THR A 19 -33.96 1.36 6.66
N ILE A 20 -35.04 1.04 7.36
CA ILE A 20 -35.18 -0.23 8.06
C ILE A 20 -36.21 -1.05 7.30
N HIS A 21 -35.83 -2.27 6.89
CA HIS A 21 -36.74 -3.21 6.25
C HIS A 21 -36.67 -4.55 7.01
N ASN A 22 -37.80 -4.96 7.59
CA ASN A 22 -37.92 -6.18 8.42
C ASN A 22 -36.85 -6.26 9.52
N GLY A 23 -36.63 -5.16 10.25
CA GLY A 23 -35.64 -5.08 11.34
C GLY A 23 -34.18 -5.06 10.88
N THR A 24 -33.91 -5.00 9.56
CA THR A 24 -32.55 -4.92 9.01
C THR A 24 -32.31 -3.56 8.38
N LEU A 25 -31.13 -2.99 8.63
CA LEU A 25 -30.68 -1.76 7.97
C LEU A 25 -30.43 -2.01 6.48
N ALA A 26 -31.02 -1.16 5.63
CA ALA A 26 -30.85 -1.18 4.18
C ALA A 26 -30.73 0.26 3.65
N PHE A 27 -30.32 0.41 2.39
CA PHE A 27 -30.45 1.67 1.67
C PHE A 27 -31.71 1.68 0.82
N SER A 28 -32.38 2.82 0.70
CA SER A 28 -33.38 3.03 -0.34
C SER A 28 -32.71 3.18 -1.72
N GLY A 29 -33.48 2.97 -2.79
CA GLY A 29 -32.99 3.17 -4.17
C GLY A 29 -32.45 4.58 -4.46
N LYS A 30 -32.79 5.59 -3.63
CA LYS A 30 -32.24 6.95 -3.73
C LYS A 30 -30.72 7.01 -3.52
N ALA A 31 -30.14 6.00 -2.87
CA ALA A 31 -28.72 5.89 -2.61
C ALA A 31 -27.90 5.41 -3.83
N LEU A 32 -28.53 4.88 -4.88
CA LEU A 32 -27.81 4.20 -5.97
C LEU A 32 -26.71 5.08 -6.60
N SER A 33 -27.03 6.32 -6.96
CA SER A 33 -26.06 7.23 -7.56
C SER A 33 -24.97 7.64 -6.57
N THR A 34 -25.32 7.91 -5.32
CA THR A 34 -24.36 8.27 -4.26
C THR A 34 -23.40 7.12 -3.96
N ILE A 35 -23.90 5.88 -3.94
CA ILE A 35 -23.09 4.67 -3.75
C ILE A 35 -22.18 4.45 -4.97
N GLY A 36 -22.68 4.61 -6.19
CA GLY A 36 -21.84 4.57 -7.40
C GLY A 36 -20.70 5.58 -7.34
N ASN A 37 -21.00 6.84 -6.98
CA ASN A 37 -20.01 7.89 -6.77
C ASN A 37 -19.02 7.56 -5.66
N LEU A 38 -19.45 6.90 -4.58
CA LEU A 38 -18.57 6.43 -3.50
C LEU A 38 -17.58 5.36 -3.98
N ILE A 39 -18.03 4.41 -4.79
CA ILE A 39 -17.17 3.34 -5.35
C ILE A 39 -16.10 3.96 -6.27
N TYR A 40 -16.54 4.81 -7.20
CA TYR A 40 -15.62 5.59 -8.03
C TYR A 40 -14.68 6.42 -7.15
N GLY A 41 -15.25 7.06 -6.13
CA GLY A 41 -14.64 7.78 -4.99
C GLY A 41 -13.37 7.14 -4.51
N ARG A 42 -13.62 5.99 -3.93
CA ARG A 42 -12.65 5.13 -3.30
C ARG A 42 -11.59 4.66 -4.29
N ASN A 43 -11.99 4.21 -5.47
CA ASN A 43 -11.04 3.67 -6.46
C ASN A 43 -10.05 4.75 -6.92
N ALA A 44 -10.53 5.97 -7.18
CA ALA A 44 -9.66 7.10 -7.53
C ALA A 44 -8.71 7.47 -6.38
N LEU A 45 -9.18 7.50 -5.12
CA LEU A 45 -8.32 7.75 -3.95
C LEU A 45 -7.23 6.69 -3.78
N TYR A 46 -7.58 5.42 -3.96
CA TYR A 46 -6.57 4.35 -3.96
C TYR A 46 -5.52 4.57 -5.02
N PHE A 47 -5.93 4.86 -6.26
CA PHE A 47 -5.00 5.01 -7.37
C PHE A 47 -4.10 6.24 -7.23
N TRP A 48 -4.67 7.39 -6.91
CA TRP A 48 -3.99 8.69 -7.01
C TRP A 48 -3.39 9.19 -5.70
N VAL A 49 -3.88 8.72 -4.56
CA VAL A 49 -3.47 9.22 -3.24
C VAL A 49 -2.78 8.12 -2.43
N TYR A 50 -3.50 7.04 -2.13
CA TYR A 50 -3.00 6.01 -1.21
C TYR A 50 -1.88 5.17 -1.84
N ASN A 51 -2.05 4.74 -3.10
CA ASN A 51 -1.09 3.89 -3.81
C ASN A 51 -0.21 4.68 -4.79
N HIS A 52 -0.15 6.00 -4.65
CA HIS A 52 0.86 6.80 -5.35
C HIS A 52 2.25 6.28 -4.97
N HIS A 53 3.09 5.94 -5.95
CA HIS A 53 4.38 5.28 -5.75
C HIS A 53 5.26 5.96 -4.68
N ILE A 54 5.29 7.29 -4.59
CA ILE A 54 6.04 7.98 -3.52
C ILE A 54 5.41 7.75 -2.14
N THR A 55 4.08 7.75 -2.01
CA THR A 55 3.39 7.47 -0.74
C THR A 55 3.75 6.07 -0.26
N VAL A 56 3.67 5.08 -1.16
CA VAL A 56 4.04 3.68 -0.89
C VAL A 56 5.50 3.58 -0.49
N TYR A 57 6.38 4.33 -1.16
CA TYR A 57 7.81 4.33 -0.82
C TYR A 57 8.10 4.96 0.54
N THR A 58 7.45 6.07 0.86
CA THR A 58 7.64 6.73 2.16
C THR A 58 7.12 5.87 3.32
N ASP A 59 5.96 5.21 3.17
CA ASP A 59 5.46 4.26 4.19
C ASP A 59 6.46 3.11 4.37
N PHE A 60 6.99 2.58 3.28
CA PHE A 60 8.05 1.57 3.30
C PHE A 60 9.30 2.05 4.06
N LEU A 61 9.87 3.20 3.68
CA LEU A 61 11.08 3.75 4.31
C LEU A 61 10.87 4.00 5.80
N PHE A 62 9.71 4.53 6.17
CA PHE A 62 9.34 4.80 7.56
C PHE A 62 9.33 3.51 8.39
N ARG A 63 8.62 2.48 7.91
CA ARG A 63 8.57 1.16 8.58
C ARG A 63 9.94 0.51 8.65
N ARG A 64 10.72 0.54 7.57
CA ARG A 64 12.06 -0.05 7.52
C ARG A 64 12.99 0.62 8.52
N LEU A 65 12.99 1.95 8.56
CA LEU A 65 13.83 2.72 9.48
C LEU A 65 13.43 2.46 10.93
N ILE A 66 12.13 2.49 11.25
CA ILE A 66 11.67 2.22 12.63
C ILE A 66 12.01 0.80 13.05
N LYS A 67 11.67 -0.20 12.22
CA LYS A 67 11.99 -1.61 12.51
C LYS A 67 13.49 -1.80 12.74
N TYR A 68 14.32 -1.17 11.92
CA TYR A 68 15.77 -1.20 12.08
C TYR A 68 16.23 -0.58 13.41
N LEU A 69 15.76 0.62 13.72
CA LEU A 69 16.17 1.36 14.91
C LEU A 69 15.70 0.68 16.21
N ILE A 70 14.46 0.19 16.29
CA ILE A 70 13.97 -0.49 17.51
C ILE A 70 14.68 -1.83 17.77
N ASN A 71 15.18 -2.48 16.72
CA ASN A 71 15.96 -3.72 16.84
C ASN A 71 17.43 -3.44 17.19
N THR A 72 17.93 -2.25 16.87
CA THR A 72 19.32 -1.83 17.14
C THR A 72 19.44 -1.09 18.47
N VAL A 73 18.38 -0.40 18.89
CA VAL A 73 18.25 0.36 20.14
C VAL A 73 17.04 -0.19 20.90
N PRO A 74 17.24 -1.23 21.74
CA PRO A 74 16.15 -1.96 22.38
C PRO A 74 15.22 -1.07 23.23
N GLU A 75 15.76 0.00 23.83
CA GLU A 75 14.99 0.95 24.62
C GLU A 75 13.89 1.63 23.79
N GLY A 76 14.10 1.80 22.48
CA GLY A 76 13.11 2.39 21.58
C GLY A 76 11.80 1.62 21.53
N ARG A 77 11.85 0.28 21.68
CA ARG A 77 10.63 -0.53 21.75
C ARG A 77 9.85 -0.26 23.03
N GLU A 78 10.55 -0.22 24.16
CA GLU A 78 9.96 0.02 25.47
C GLU A 78 9.38 1.44 25.57
N GLU A 79 10.08 2.42 25.02
CA GLU A 79 9.69 3.84 25.04
C GLU A 79 8.50 4.15 24.13
N LEU A 80 8.33 3.45 23.00
CA LEU A 80 7.36 3.85 21.97
C LEU A 80 6.22 2.85 21.70
N PHE A 81 6.44 1.56 21.91
CA PHE A 81 5.55 0.50 21.38
C PHE A 81 5.01 -0.45 22.45
N THR A 82 5.03 -0.04 23.72
CA THR A 82 4.38 -0.76 24.82
C THR A 82 2.98 -0.21 25.09
N TYR A 83 2.15 -1.01 25.79
CA TYR A 83 0.86 -0.53 26.28
C TYR A 83 1.03 0.72 27.15
N GLU A 84 1.98 0.69 28.09
CA GLU A 84 2.25 1.81 29.00
C GLU A 84 2.63 3.07 28.21
N SER A 85 3.53 2.96 27.23
CA SER A 85 3.91 4.10 26.40
C SER A 85 2.75 4.71 25.62
N ILE A 86 1.89 3.88 25.02
CA ILE A 86 0.78 4.37 24.20
C ILE A 86 -0.38 4.88 25.07
N ALA A 87 -0.77 4.12 26.10
CA ALA A 87 -1.98 4.40 26.88
C ALA A 87 -1.74 5.39 28.03
N GLU A 88 -0.54 5.41 28.61
CA GLU A 88 -0.24 6.22 29.81
C GLU A 88 0.69 7.38 29.51
N LYS A 89 1.73 7.15 28.69
CA LYS A 89 2.69 8.20 28.28
C LYS A 89 2.24 8.96 27.04
N LEU A 90 1.19 8.48 26.36
CA LEU A 90 0.60 9.06 25.16
C LEU A 90 1.61 9.23 24.02
N ALA A 91 2.52 8.25 23.87
CA ALA A 91 3.53 8.26 22.81
C ALA A 91 2.88 8.47 21.44
N ASP A 92 3.37 9.46 20.70
CA ASP A 92 2.79 9.86 19.43
C ASP A 92 3.84 10.06 18.31
N ASP A 93 3.41 10.65 17.19
CA ASP A 93 4.28 10.91 16.04
C ASP A 93 5.47 11.82 16.39
N TYR A 94 5.31 12.74 17.35
CA TYR A 94 6.39 13.62 17.80
C TYR A 94 7.48 12.83 18.52
N ASP A 95 7.11 11.93 19.43
CA ASP A 95 8.05 11.08 20.15
C ASP A 95 8.80 10.15 19.18
N LEU A 96 8.07 9.56 18.24
CA LEU A 96 8.63 8.70 17.21
C LEU A 96 9.64 9.43 16.32
N ILE A 97 9.30 10.63 15.83
CA ILE A 97 10.21 11.44 15.01
C ILE A 97 11.43 11.88 15.83
N THR A 98 11.24 12.20 17.12
CA THR A 98 12.34 12.56 18.03
C THR A 98 13.30 11.39 18.22
N PHE A 99 12.78 10.19 18.46
CA PHE A 99 13.56 8.96 18.54
C PHE A 99 14.34 8.70 17.24
N VAL A 100 13.67 8.78 16.08
CA VAL A 100 14.31 8.60 14.78
C VAL A 100 15.45 9.61 14.58
N ARG A 101 15.24 10.89 14.89
CA ARG A 101 16.27 11.94 14.79
C ARG A 101 17.43 11.72 15.75
N LYS A 102 17.18 11.20 16.95
CA LYS A 102 18.22 10.89 17.94
C LYS A 102 19.16 9.80 17.44
N TYR A 103 18.64 8.80 16.73
CA TYR A 103 19.40 7.61 16.31
C TYR A 103 19.65 7.49 14.81
N MET A 104 19.30 8.51 14.00
CA MET A 104 19.49 8.47 12.54
C MET A 104 20.94 8.26 12.10
N SER A 105 21.92 8.61 12.94
CA SER A 105 23.35 8.55 12.63
C SER A 105 24.06 7.38 13.32
N ILE A 106 23.32 6.41 13.86
CA ILE A 106 23.90 5.24 14.54
C ILE A 106 24.82 4.44 13.61
N ASP A 107 24.51 4.39 12.32
CA ASP A 107 25.35 3.83 11.25
C ASP A 107 25.00 4.46 9.89
N ASP A 108 25.67 4.01 8.82
CA ASP A 108 25.43 4.46 7.45
C ASP A 108 24.05 4.04 6.91
N TYR A 109 23.51 2.90 7.33
CA TYR A 109 22.25 2.36 6.83
C TYR A 109 21.05 3.16 7.35
N ALA A 110 21.00 3.42 8.66
CA ALA A 110 20.00 4.30 9.28
C ALA A 110 20.05 5.71 8.67
N ARG A 111 21.26 6.23 8.45
CA ARG A 111 21.46 7.57 7.87
C ARG A 111 20.93 7.65 6.45
N GLU A 112 21.19 6.63 5.64
CA GLU A 112 20.71 6.54 4.27
C GLU A 112 19.17 6.51 4.23
N LEU A 113 18.53 5.63 5.01
CA LEU A 113 17.07 5.57 5.10
C LEU A 113 16.46 6.90 5.58
N TYR A 114 17.07 7.53 6.60
CA TYR A 114 16.65 8.84 7.09
C TYR A 114 16.75 9.91 5.99
N ASN A 115 17.86 9.97 5.26
CA ASN A 115 18.06 10.93 4.17
C ASN A 115 17.03 10.75 3.07
N GLN A 116 16.75 9.52 2.67
CA GLN A 116 15.72 9.24 1.67
C GLN A 116 14.36 9.76 2.14
N LEU A 117 13.98 9.47 3.39
CA LEU A 117 12.68 9.82 3.94
C LEU A 117 12.51 11.33 4.24
N PHE A 118 13.37 11.89 5.08
CA PHE A 118 13.22 13.25 5.62
C PHE A 118 13.84 14.33 4.75
N ASN A 119 14.91 14.01 4.01
CA ASN A 119 15.55 14.93 3.06
C ASN A 119 15.05 14.73 1.63
N ARG A 120 14.08 13.82 1.41
CA ARG A 120 13.49 13.51 0.11
C ARG A 120 14.52 13.08 -0.94
N ALA A 121 15.62 12.47 -0.51
CA ALA A 121 16.65 11.91 -1.39
C ALA A 121 16.19 10.55 -1.98
N PHE A 122 14.95 10.47 -2.48
CA PHE A 122 14.33 9.21 -2.87
C PHE A 122 15.06 8.53 -4.03
N TYR A 123 15.11 7.20 -3.96
CA TYR A 123 15.41 6.38 -5.12
C TYR A 123 14.33 6.51 -6.20
N LYS A 124 14.73 6.26 -7.45
CA LYS A 124 13.80 6.33 -8.58
C LYS A 124 12.98 5.06 -8.64
N SER A 125 11.66 5.18 -8.77
CA SER A 125 10.82 4.01 -9.05
C SER A 125 11.03 3.54 -10.49
N LEU A 126 11.03 2.22 -10.70
CA LEU A 126 11.07 1.64 -12.04
C LEU A 126 9.82 1.99 -12.84
N TRP A 127 8.66 2.00 -12.20
CA TRP A 127 7.36 2.39 -12.73
C TRP A 127 6.55 3.14 -11.68
N LYS A 128 5.66 4.03 -12.11
CA LYS A 128 4.84 4.87 -11.24
C LYS A 128 3.38 4.43 -11.20
N THR A 129 2.97 3.63 -12.18
CA THR A 129 1.59 3.18 -12.36
C THR A 129 1.55 1.72 -12.80
N PRO A 130 0.42 1.01 -12.62
CA PRO A 130 0.24 -0.33 -13.18
C PRO A 130 0.46 -0.38 -14.70
N PHE A 131 0.07 0.66 -15.44
CA PHE A 131 0.26 0.71 -16.89
C PHE A 131 1.74 0.76 -17.27
N GLU A 132 2.56 1.49 -16.50
CA GLU A 132 4.01 1.51 -16.68
C GLU A 132 4.64 0.16 -16.30
N PHE A 133 4.12 -0.50 -15.26
CA PHE A 133 4.54 -1.85 -14.87
C PHE A 133 4.34 -2.84 -16.04
N GLU A 134 3.15 -2.86 -16.63
CA GLU A 134 2.82 -3.68 -17.80
C GLU A 134 3.69 -3.32 -19.02
N ALA A 135 4.00 -2.04 -19.22
CA ALA A 135 4.84 -1.58 -20.33
C ALA A 135 6.32 -1.97 -20.17
N ILE A 136 6.82 -2.05 -18.93
CA ILE A 136 8.22 -2.36 -18.62
C ILE A 136 8.47 -3.87 -18.61
N ILE A 137 7.57 -4.66 -18.02
CA ILE A 137 7.65 -6.12 -18.02
C ILE A 137 6.72 -6.62 -19.13
N LYS A 138 7.26 -6.90 -20.31
CA LYS A 138 6.44 -7.08 -21.53
C LYS A 138 5.62 -8.36 -21.53
N ASP A 139 6.09 -9.41 -20.87
CA ASP A 139 5.43 -10.71 -20.83
C ASP A 139 4.48 -10.80 -19.61
N PRO A 140 3.16 -10.97 -19.82
CA PRO A 140 2.20 -11.17 -18.72
C PRO A 140 2.55 -12.34 -17.78
N ALA A 141 3.18 -13.41 -18.28
CA ALA A 141 3.60 -14.52 -17.44
C ALA A 141 4.70 -14.09 -16.45
N HIS A 142 5.60 -13.19 -16.86
CA HIS A 142 6.63 -12.63 -16.00
C HIS A 142 6.06 -11.60 -15.00
N GLN A 143 5.07 -10.79 -15.44
CA GLN A 143 4.33 -9.91 -14.54
C GLN A 143 3.68 -10.71 -13.41
N ASP A 144 2.93 -11.75 -13.77
CA ASP A 144 2.25 -12.63 -12.83
C ASP A 144 3.23 -13.37 -11.90
N ALA A 145 4.35 -13.84 -12.45
CA ALA A 145 5.39 -14.51 -11.67
C ALA A 145 5.98 -13.56 -10.62
N PHE A 146 6.26 -12.31 -10.99
CA PHE A 146 6.80 -11.32 -10.06
C PHE A 146 5.78 -10.92 -8.99
N ILE A 147 4.52 -10.68 -9.36
CA ILE A 147 3.44 -10.39 -8.39
C ILE A 147 3.29 -11.55 -7.40
N ARG A 148 3.25 -12.80 -7.89
CA ARG A 148 3.16 -13.98 -7.02
C ARG A 148 4.37 -14.10 -6.10
N LEU A 149 5.57 -13.86 -6.61
CA LEU A 149 6.81 -13.93 -5.84
C LEU A 149 6.78 -12.92 -4.68
N VAL A 150 6.51 -11.65 -4.97
CA VAL A 150 6.40 -10.61 -3.94
C VAL A 150 5.30 -10.95 -2.92
N GLY A 151 4.15 -11.45 -3.38
CA GLY A 151 3.03 -11.83 -2.52
C GLY A 151 3.31 -13.00 -1.58
N GLN A 152 4.26 -13.89 -1.92
CA GLN A 152 4.72 -14.96 -1.03
C GLN A 152 5.52 -14.38 0.14
N PHE A 153 6.55 -13.58 -0.15
CA PHE A 153 7.44 -13.02 0.87
C PHE A 153 6.77 -11.99 1.76
N ARG A 154 5.81 -11.20 1.26
CA ARG A 154 5.10 -10.17 2.05
C ARG A 154 4.44 -10.71 3.33
N LYS A 155 4.13 -12.01 3.39
CA LYS A 155 3.43 -12.65 4.52
C LYS A 155 4.38 -13.20 5.59
N GLU A 156 5.69 -13.14 5.36
CA GLU A 156 6.71 -13.70 6.24
C GLU A 156 7.24 -12.64 7.22
N GLU A 157 7.87 -13.09 8.31
CA GLU A 157 8.41 -12.22 9.37
C GLU A 157 9.53 -11.29 8.88
N ASP A 158 10.46 -11.85 8.11
CA ASP A 158 11.52 -11.10 7.40
C ASP A 158 11.04 -10.46 6.09
N GLY A 159 9.86 -10.87 5.63
CA GLY A 159 9.09 -10.14 4.63
C GLY A 159 9.82 -9.94 3.29
N LEU A 160 9.69 -8.73 2.76
CA LEU A 160 10.33 -8.32 1.51
C LEU A 160 11.85 -8.12 1.62
N GLU A 161 12.40 -8.03 2.84
CA GLU A 161 13.85 -7.87 3.04
C GLU A 161 14.60 -9.13 2.63
N GLU A 162 14.01 -10.29 2.92
CA GLU A 162 14.52 -11.60 2.50
C GLU A 162 14.43 -11.77 0.96
N LEU A 163 13.36 -11.30 0.34
CA LEU A 163 13.26 -11.30 -1.13
C LEU A 163 14.35 -10.43 -1.76
N GLU A 164 14.58 -9.22 -1.23
CA GLU A 164 15.67 -8.36 -1.68
C GLU A 164 17.02 -9.06 -1.57
N ARG A 165 17.30 -9.75 -0.45
CA ARG A 165 18.52 -10.53 -0.25
C ARG A 165 18.69 -11.61 -1.32
N ARG A 166 17.65 -12.41 -1.59
CA ARG A 166 17.71 -13.48 -2.61
C ARG A 166 17.92 -12.94 -4.01
N ILE A 167 17.29 -11.82 -4.36
CA ILE A 167 17.51 -11.16 -5.64
C ILE A 167 18.96 -10.68 -5.76
N ILE A 168 19.54 -10.13 -4.70
CA ILE A 168 20.95 -9.73 -4.68
C ILE A 168 21.86 -10.95 -4.90
N GLU A 169 21.59 -12.07 -4.22
CA GLU A 169 22.39 -13.29 -4.33
C GLU A 169 22.32 -13.95 -5.72
N ALA A 170 21.16 -13.89 -6.36
CA ALA A 170 20.95 -14.42 -7.70
C ALA A 170 21.56 -13.55 -8.81
N ASN A 171 21.87 -12.28 -8.54
CA ASN A 171 22.21 -11.29 -9.56
C ASN A 171 23.51 -10.55 -9.25
N ASN A 172 24.55 -10.90 -10.00
CA ASN A 172 25.84 -10.20 -9.96
C ASN A 172 25.68 -8.69 -10.22
N GLY A 173 26.39 -7.89 -9.43
CA GLY A 173 26.41 -6.43 -9.56
C GLY A 173 25.31 -5.71 -8.78
N LEU A 174 24.56 -6.42 -7.93
CA LEU A 174 23.68 -5.85 -6.92
C LEU A 174 24.29 -5.99 -5.53
N THR A 175 24.02 -5.02 -4.66
CA THR A 175 24.44 -5.01 -3.26
C THR A 175 23.32 -4.51 -2.34
N LYS A 176 23.46 -4.73 -1.03
CA LYS A 176 22.46 -4.32 -0.05
C LYS A 176 22.24 -2.80 -0.12
N GLY A 177 20.97 -2.40 -0.25
CA GLY A 177 20.59 -0.97 -0.34
C GLY A 177 20.67 -0.37 -1.74
N ASP A 178 20.95 -1.17 -2.79
CA ASP A 178 20.89 -0.69 -4.18
C ASP A 178 19.44 -0.52 -4.69
N PHE A 179 18.52 -1.30 -4.14
CA PHE A 179 17.10 -1.17 -4.43
C PHE A 179 16.26 -1.59 -3.24
N TYR A 180 14.97 -1.24 -3.30
CA TYR A 180 13.97 -1.67 -2.34
C TYR A 180 12.68 -2.07 -3.03
N ILE A 181 11.96 -3.03 -2.44
CA ILE A 181 10.64 -3.46 -2.90
C ILE A 181 9.59 -2.93 -1.91
N ALA A 182 8.58 -2.24 -2.45
CA ALA A 182 7.40 -1.82 -1.69
C ALA A 182 6.14 -2.21 -2.45
N VAL A 183 5.01 -2.35 -1.77
CA VAL A 183 3.78 -2.89 -2.37
C VAL A 183 2.61 -1.95 -2.16
N ALA A 184 1.98 -1.55 -3.26
CA ALA A 184 0.65 -0.94 -3.24
C ALA A 184 -0.41 -2.03 -3.07
N ASP A 185 -1.33 -1.83 -2.14
CA ASP A 185 -2.40 -2.77 -1.82
C ASP A 185 -3.76 -2.12 -2.10
N PHE A 186 -4.53 -2.73 -3.01
CA PHE A 186 -5.87 -2.30 -3.33
C PHE A 186 -6.84 -3.13 -2.50
N LYS A 187 -7.24 -2.59 -1.34
CA LYS A 187 -8.19 -3.29 -0.48
C LYS A 187 -9.45 -3.59 -1.30
N PRO A 188 -9.91 -4.84 -1.33
CA PRO A 188 -11.08 -5.18 -2.12
C PRO A 188 -12.34 -4.60 -1.47
N PHE A 189 -13.38 -4.35 -2.26
CA PHE A 189 -14.70 -3.95 -1.73
C PHE A 189 -15.42 -5.20 -1.20
N VAL A 190 -14.89 -5.82 -0.15
CA VAL A 190 -15.47 -7.00 0.48
C VAL A 190 -16.26 -6.54 1.70
N PRO A 191 -17.60 -6.55 1.66
CA PRO A 191 -18.35 -6.40 2.90
C PRO A 191 -18.01 -7.56 3.84
N VAL A 192 -17.89 -7.24 5.13
CA VAL A 192 -17.55 -8.20 6.18
C VAL A 192 -18.44 -9.44 6.05
N ALA A 193 -17.83 -10.63 6.06
CA ALA A 193 -18.57 -11.89 5.98
C ALA A 193 -19.72 -11.90 7.01
N GLY A 194 -20.94 -12.21 6.56
CA GLY A 194 -22.14 -12.18 7.39
C GLY A 194 -22.85 -10.81 7.52
N LYS A 195 -22.29 -9.72 6.99
CA LYS A 195 -22.91 -8.38 6.99
C LYS A 195 -23.17 -7.88 5.57
N ALA A 196 -24.17 -8.48 4.91
CA ALA A 196 -24.59 -8.05 3.58
C ALA A 196 -25.24 -6.66 3.64
N VAL A 197 -24.85 -5.79 2.72
CA VAL A 197 -25.49 -4.48 2.51
C VAL A 197 -26.60 -4.66 1.48
N TYR A 198 -27.81 -4.22 1.84
CA TYR A 198 -28.99 -4.35 0.98
C TYR A 198 -29.47 -3.01 0.46
N ILE A 199 -30.02 -3.02 -0.75
CA ILE A 199 -30.66 -1.86 -1.39
C ILE A 199 -32.09 -2.25 -1.75
N MET A 200 -33.04 -1.43 -1.31
CA MET A 200 -34.46 -1.56 -1.58
C MET A 200 -34.81 -0.86 -2.90
N LEU A 201 -35.24 -1.65 -3.89
CA LEU A 201 -35.68 -1.18 -5.21
C LEU A 201 -37.18 -1.45 -5.33
N GLY A 202 -37.98 -0.48 -4.89
CA GLY A 202 -39.40 -0.72 -4.58
C GLY A 202 -39.51 -1.78 -3.50
N ASP A 203 -40.31 -2.82 -3.73
CA ASP A 203 -40.50 -3.94 -2.79
C ASP A 203 -39.40 -5.01 -2.90
N LYS A 204 -38.47 -4.88 -3.85
CA LYS A 204 -37.40 -5.86 -4.05
C LYS A 204 -36.17 -5.49 -3.24
N ARG A 205 -35.71 -6.43 -2.42
CA ARG A 205 -34.42 -6.35 -1.74
C ARG A 205 -33.32 -6.96 -2.62
N LYS A 206 -32.31 -6.16 -2.97
CA LYS A 206 -31.12 -6.64 -3.71
C LYS A 206 -29.86 -6.47 -2.88
N ARG A 207 -28.86 -7.31 -3.11
CA ARG A 207 -27.54 -7.13 -2.48
C ARG A 207 -26.77 -6.04 -3.21
N PHE A 208 -26.00 -5.28 -2.46
CA PHE A 208 -25.07 -4.30 -3.01
C PHE A 208 -24.15 -4.91 -4.10
N GLN A 209 -23.58 -6.10 -3.84
CA GLN A 209 -22.67 -6.76 -4.78
C GLN A 209 -23.35 -7.18 -6.07
N GLU A 210 -24.64 -7.52 -6.03
CA GLU A 210 -25.41 -7.87 -7.23
C GLU A 210 -25.64 -6.65 -8.13
N ILE A 211 -25.71 -5.45 -7.54
CA ILE A 211 -25.94 -4.21 -8.29
C ILE A 211 -24.64 -3.65 -8.85
N PHE A 212 -23.56 -3.70 -8.07
CA PHE A 212 -22.30 -3.02 -8.39
C PHE A 212 -21.15 -3.97 -8.77
N GLN A 213 -21.44 -5.22 -9.12
CA GLN A 213 -20.44 -6.24 -9.45
C GLN A 213 -19.39 -5.70 -10.44
N GLU A 214 -19.84 -5.10 -11.54
CA GLU A 214 -18.95 -4.58 -12.57
C GLU A 214 -18.15 -3.35 -12.15
N SER A 215 -18.56 -2.63 -11.10
CA SER A 215 -17.88 -1.42 -10.62
C SER A 215 -16.86 -1.71 -9.50
N ILE A 216 -17.16 -2.69 -8.64
CA ILE A 216 -16.30 -3.02 -7.50
C ILE A 216 -15.09 -3.90 -7.86
N TYR A 217 -15.13 -4.56 -9.02
CA TYR A 217 -14.08 -5.46 -9.50
C TYR A 217 -13.29 -4.89 -10.70
N GLN A 218 -13.39 -3.58 -10.99
CA GLN A 218 -12.74 -2.98 -12.17
C GLN A 218 -11.21 -2.95 -12.11
N ASN A 219 -10.60 -3.11 -10.94
CA ASN A 219 -9.15 -3.02 -10.83
C ASN A 219 -8.54 -4.43 -10.93
N PRO A 220 -7.83 -4.77 -12.02
CA PRO A 220 -7.24 -6.10 -12.19
C PRO A 220 -6.15 -6.40 -11.16
N PHE A 221 -5.51 -5.35 -10.63
CA PHE A 221 -4.43 -5.48 -9.65
C PHE A 221 -4.96 -5.40 -8.23
N ARG A 222 -4.96 -6.55 -7.54
CA ARG A 222 -5.13 -6.58 -6.08
C ARG A 222 -3.93 -5.94 -5.39
N GLU A 223 -2.75 -6.11 -5.95
CA GLU A 223 -1.48 -5.59 -5.44
C GLU A 223 -0.59 -5.18 -6.62
N ILE A 224 0.22 -4.15 -6.41
CA ILE A 224 1.26 -3.74 -7.38
C ILE A 224 2.58 -3.64 -6.62
N PRO A 225 3.56 -4.51 -6.92
CA PRO A 225 4.91 -4.32 -6.43
C PRO A 225 5.54 -3.12 -7.14
N TYR A 226 6.29 -2.32 -6.40
CA TYR A 226 7.17 -1.28 -6.91
C TYR A 226 8.61 -1.63 -6.54
N ILE A 227 9.53 -1.35 -7.45
CA ILE A 227 10.97 -1.41 -7.19
C ILE A 227 11.52 0.01 -7.28
N PHE A 228 12.22 0.43 -6.23
CA PHE A 228 12.92 1.71 -6.18
C PHE A 228 14.41 1.46 -6.25
N VAL A 229 15.10 2.10 -7.18
CA VAL A 229 16.51 1.83 -7.48
C VAL A 229 17.38 3.06 -7.27
N LYS A 230 18.59 2.83 -6.76
CA LYS A 230 19.58 3.85 -6.44
C LYS A 230 20.12 4.56 -7.68
N ASN A 231 20.33 3.82 -8.76
CA ASN A 231 20.96 4.33 -9.98
C ASN A 231 20.54 3.54 -11.23
N ASP A 232 20.95 4.03 -12.40
CA ASP A 232 20.56 3.44 -13.69
C ASP A 232 21.24 2.09 -13.99
N GLN A 233 22.38 1.79 -13.35
CA GLN A 233 23.00 0.47 -13.48
C GLN A 233 22.11 -0.61 -12.83
N VAL A 234 21.67 -0.38 -11.59
CA VAL A 234 20.75 -1.26 -10.86
C VAL A 234 19.42 -1.41 -11.61
N ARG A 235 18.90 -0.29 -12.14
CA ARG A 235 17.71 -0.27 -13.00
C ARG A 235 17.80 -1.28 -14.13
N ASN A 236 18.90 -1.23 -14.90
CA ASN A 236 19.06 -2.05 -16.09
C ASN A 236 19.18 -3.53 -15.75
N ILE A 237 19.90 -3.87 -14.68
CA ILE A 237 20.00 -5.26 -14.19
C ILE A 237 18.60 -5.80 -13.88
N LEU A 238 17.82 -5.09 -13.06
CA LEU A 238 16.51 -5.57 -12.61
C LEU A 238 15.49 -5.64 -13.75
N ILE A 239 15.43 -4.64 -14.63
CA ILE A 239 14.51 -4.66 -15.79
C ILE A 239 14.81 -5.85 -16.70
N ASN A 240 16.09 -6.13 -16.98
CA ASN A 240 16.47 -7.26 -17.82
C ASN A 240 16.05 -8.58 -17.18
N ARG A 241 16.34 -8.76 -15.88
CA ARG A 241 16.02 -10.00 -15.15
C ARG A 241 14.53 -10.26 -15.00
N LEU A 242 13.74 -9.20 -14.78
CA LEU A 242 12.28 -9.28 -14.79
C LEU A 242 11.75 -9.74 -16.15
N ASN A 243 12.29 -9.20 -17.25
CA ASN A 243 11.86 -9.57 -18.60
C ASN A 243 12.38 -10.95 -19.05
N GLU A 244 13.46 -11.46 -18.45
CA GLU A 244 13.96 -12.82 -18.66
C GLU A 244 13.22 -13.87 -17.81
N GLY A 245 12.41 -13.45 -16.83
CA GLY A 245 11.79 -14.35 -15.86
C GLY A 245 12.79 -15.02 -14.90
N ARG A 246 13.98 -14.40 -14.72
CA ARG A 246 15.12 -14.94 -13.95
C ARG A 246 15.53 -14.00 -12.82
N LEU A 247 14.54 -13.49 -12.09
CA LEU A 247 14.80 -12.56 -10.98
C LEU A 247 15.48 -13.25 -9.79
N LEU A 248 15.17 -14.53 -9.58
CA LEU A 248 15.81 -15.45 -8.65
C LEU A 248 16.55 -16.56 -9.39
#